data_AF-A0A8H2VG98-F1
#
_entry.id   AF-A0A8H2VG98-F1
#
_cell.length_a   1.000
_cell.length_b   1.000
_cell.length_c   1.000
_cell.angle_alpha   90.00
_cell.angle_beta   90.00
_cell.angle_gamma   90.00
#
_symmetry.space_group_name_H-M   'P 1'
#
loop_
_entity.id
_entity.type
_entity.pdbx_description
1 polymer ?
#
loop_
_entity_poly.entity_id
_entity_poly.type
_entity_poly.pdbx_seq_one_letter_code
_entity_poly.pdbx_strand_id
1 'polypeptide(L)'
;MSDVEVPVDTTSKSKGANISGRTWKVAKQPMRPKSRVVKNKRLTSWELKEQKRLEDKQFKDRVKALKDEKAEEKQKRVQALKERREKKEEEERYEKMATKMHAKKVERMRRREKRNKMLKER
;
A
#
# COMPACT_ATOMS: atom_id res chain seq x y z
N MET A 1 -3.55 -14.49 35.98
CA MET A 1 -3.56 -15.94 35.70
C MET A 1 -5.01 -16.33 35.53
N SER A 2 -5.48 -16.40 34.30
CA SER A 2 -6.86 -16.75 33.96
C SER A 2 -6.93 -18.25 33.73
N ASP A 3 -7.74 -18.92 34.53
CA ASP A 3 -8.01 -20.36 34.47
C ASP A 3 -8.36 -20.83 33.06
N VAL A 4 -7.62 -21.84 32.61
CA VAL A 4 -7.90 -22.58 31.38
C VAL A 4 -8.91 -23.66 31.76
N GLU A 5 -10.17 -23.45 31.42
CA GLU A 5 -11.19 -24.50 31.50
C GLU A 5 -10.86 -25.60 30.48
N VAL A 6 -10.37 -26.72 30.99
CA VAL A 6 -10.25 -27.98 30.24
C VAL A 6 -11.63 -28.66 30.27
N PRO A 7 -12.30 -28.88 29.13
CA PRO A 7 -13.51 -29.68 29.12
C PRO A 7 -13.14 -31.14 29.38
N VAL A 8 -13.43 -31.62 30.59
CA VAL A 8 -13.33 -33.03 30.94
C VAL A 8 -14.56 -33.73 30.36
N ASP A 9 -14.41 -34.39 29.22
CA ASP A 9 -15.46 -35.20 28.59
C ASP A 9 -15.80 -36.42 29.47
N THR A 10 -16.68 -36.25 30.46
CA THR A 10 -17.25 -37.35 31.23
C THR A 10 -18.62 -37.75 30.69
N THR A 11 -18.65 -38.50 29.58
CA THR A 11 -19.89 -39.18 29.16
C THR A 11 -19.64 -40.65 28.85
N SER A 12 -19.40 -41.47 29.87
CA SER A 12 -19.60 -42.92 29.79
C SER A 12 -21.08 -43.23 30.08
N LYS A 13 -21.91 -43.25 29.03
CA LYS A 13 -23.30 -43.73 29.12
C LYS A 13 -23.32 -45.25 29.36
N SER A 14 -23.13 -45.69 30.59
CA SER A 14 -23.41 -47.08 31.00
C SER A 14 -24.92 -47.26 31.16
N LYS A 15 -25.50 -48.28 30.52
CA LYS A 15 -26.90 -48.67 30.73
C LYS A 15 -26.95 -49.70 31.85
N GLY A 16 -27.48 -49.32 33.02
CA GLY A 16 -27.83 -50.22 34.12
C GLY A 16 -27.10 -49.94 35.44
N ALA A 17 -27.81 -50.17 36.56
CA ALA A 17 -27.26 -50.11 37.91
C ALA A 17 -26.39 -51.35 38.20
N ASN A 18 -25.23 -51.13 38.81
CA ASN A 18 -24.20 -52.16 39.01
C ASN A 18 -24.50 -52.95 40.29
N ILE A 19 -24.97 -54.19 40.16
CA ILE A 19 -25.40 -55.00 41.33
C ILE A 19 -24.29 -55.97 41.80
N SER A 20 -23.18 -56.16 41.06
CA SER A 20 -22.16 -57.18 41.44
C SER A 20 -20.70 -56.87 41.09
N GLY A 21 -20.32 -55.59 40.91
CA GLY A 21 -18.91 -55.22 40.66
C GLY A 21 -18.35 -55.67 39.30
N ARG A 22 -19.16 -56.28 38.42
CA ARG A 22 -18.77 -56.62 37.06
C ARG A 22 -19.06 -55.44 36.15
N THR A 23 -18.02 -54.84 35.58
CA THR A 23 -18.17 -53.72 34.63
C THR A 23 -18.86 -54.19 33.35
N TRP A 24 -20.05 -53.65 33.07
CA TRP A 24 -20.75 -53.91 31.81
C TRP A 24 -20.01 -53.26 30.65
N LYS A 25 -20.02 -53.91 29.47
CA LYS A 25 -19.37 -53.37 28.26
C LYS A 25 -19.97 -51.99 27.94
N VAL A 26 -19.13 -50.96 27.89
CA VAL A 26 -19.52 -49.61 27.43
C VAL A 26 -20.12 -49.72 26.03
N ALA A 27 -21.23 -49.01 25.78
CA ALA A 27 -21.82 -48.92 24.46
C ALA A 27 -20.84 -48.25 23.50
N LYS A 28 -20.04 -49.06 22.79
CA LYS A 28 -19.12 -48.58 21.76
C LYS A 28 -19.96 -48.16 20.56
N GLN A 29 -19.73 -46.93 20.08
CA GLN A 29 -20.27 -46.52 18.78
C GLN A 29 -19.78 -47.50 17.71
N PRO A 30 -20.63 -47.88 16.73
CA PRO A 30 -20.22 -48.74 15.64
C PRO A 30 -19.02 -48.11 14.92
N MET A 31 -17.96 -48.89 14.73
CA MET A 31 -16.77 -48.45 14.03
C MET A 31 -17.15 -48.12 12.59
N ARG A 32 -17.30 -46.83 12.28
CA ARG A 32 -17.56 -46.33 10.92
C ARG A 32 -16.23 -46.18 10.19
N PRO A 33 -15.86 -47.08 9.25
CA PRO A 33 -14.61 -46.93 8.49
C PRO A 33 -14.57 -45.58 7.77
N LYS A 34 -15.70 -45.12 7.22
CA LYS A 34 -15.78 -43.82 6.52
C LYS A 34 -15.68 -42.58 7.42
N SER A 35 -16.05 -42.66 8.70
CA SER A 35 -15.94 -41.50 9.60
C SER A 35 -14.55 -41.38 10.22
N ARG A 36 -13.71 -42.43 10.10
CA ARG A 36 -12.33 -42.46 10.59
C ARG A 36 -11.27 -42.37 9.48
N VAL A 37 -11.69 -42.51 8.22
CA VAL A 37 -11.00 -42.00 7.01
C VAL A 37 -11.24 -40.49 6.99
N VAL A 38 -10.49 -39.61 7.64
CA VAL A 38 -9.06 -39.55 7.92
C VAL A 38 -8.96 -38.47 8.99
N LYS A 39 -8.53 -38.75 10.23
CA LYS A 39 -8.20 -37.68 11.19
C LYS A 39 -6.95 -36.88 10.78
N ASN A 40 -6.23 -37.37 9.78
CA ASN A 40 -5.11 -36.75 9.08
C ASN A 40 -5.51 -36.28 7.66
N LYS A 41 -6.75 -35.83 7.45
CA LYS A 41 -7.19 -35.28 6.16
C LYS A 41 -6.44 -33.96 5.97
N ARG A 42 -5.30 -34.05 5.29
CA ARG A 42 -4.72 -32.94 4.54
C ARG A 42 -5.88 -32.24 3.81
N LEU A 43 -5.88 -30.91 3.84
CA LEU A 43 -6.87 -30.05 3.20
C LEU A 43 -7.35 -30.65 1.87
N THR A 44 -8.65 -30.53 1.59
CA THR A 44 -9.24 -31.00 0.35
C THR A 44 -8.47 -30.40 -0.84
N SER A 45 -8.33 -31.10 -1.97
CA SER A 45 -7.61 -30.57 -3.15
C SER A 45 -8.08 -29.18 -3.58
N TRP A 46 -9.37 -28.88 -3.38
CA TRP A 46 -9.94 -27.56 -3.57
C TRP A 46 -9.45 -26.52 -2.57
N GLU A 47 -9.47 -26.83 -1.27
CA GLU A 47 -9.01 -25.93 -0.20
C GLU A 47 -7.52 -25.58 -0.36
N LEU A 48 -6.69 -26.53 -0.81
CA LEU A 48 -5.28 -26.26 -1.14
C LEU A 48 -5.12 -25.28 -2.31
N LYS A 49 -5.98 -25.36 -3.33
CA LYS A 49 -5.98 -24.41 -4.44
C LYS A 49 -6.46 -23.03 -4.00
N GLU A 50 -7.43 -22.99 -3.10
CA GLU A 50 -7.96 -21.75 -2.55
C GLU A 50 -6.93 -21.02 -1.69
N GLN A 51 -6.23 -21.74 -0.80
CA GLN A 51 -5.11 -21.20 -0.03
C GLN A 51 -4.02 -20.62 -0.93
N LYS A 52 -3.55 -21.38 -1.94
CA LYS A 52 -2.56 -20.90 -2.90
C LYS A 52 -3.03 -19.64 -3.64
N ARG A 53 -4.30 -19.60 -4.05
CA ARG A 53 -4.87 -18.42 -4.72
C ARG A 53 -4.90 -17.21 -3.78
N LEU A 54 -5.17 -17.42 -2.50
CA LEU A 54 -5.15 -16.35 -1.50
C LEU A 54 -3.73 -15.84 -1.28
N GLU A 55 -2.75 -16.74 -1.15
CA GLU A 55 -1.33 -16.41 -1.03
C GLU A 55 -0.82 -15.62 -2.24
N ASP A 56 -1.16 -16.09 -3.45
CA ASP A 56 -0.79 -15.41 -4.71
C ASP A 56 -1.39 -14.01 -4.80
N LYS A 57 -2.64 -13.84 -4.37
CA LYS A 57 -3.29 -12.52 -4.33
C LYS A 57 -2.57 -11.60 -3.36
N GLN A 58 -2.33 -12.04 -2.13
CA GLN A 58 -1.60 -11.27 -1.13
C GLN A 58 -0.20 -10.88 -1.61
N PHE A 59 0.51 -11.80 -2.28
CA PHE A 59 1.83 -11.52 -2.85
C PHE A 59 1.75 -10.46 -3.95
N LYS A 60 0.81 -10.59 -4.90
CA LYS A 60 0.61 -9.63 -5.98
C LYS A 60 0.23 -8.24 -5.46
N ASP A 61 -0.63 -8.19 -4.45
CA ASP A 61 -1.05 -6.93 -3.83
C ASP A 61 0.13 -6.21 -3.17
N ARG A 62 0.98 -6.96 -2.44
CA ARG A 62 2.23 -6.40 -1.87
C ARG A 62 3.20 -5.91 -2.95
N VAL A 63 3.40 -6.69 -4.01
CA VAL A 63 4.27 -6.30 -5.13
C VAL A 63 3.73 -5.06 -5.84
N LYS A 64 2.41 -4.94 -5.98
CA LYS A 64 1.76 -3.78 -6.58
C LYS A 64 1.96 -2.55 -5.70
N ALA A 65 1.69 -2.64 -4.39
CA ALA A 65 1.90 -1.55 -3.45
C ALA A 65 3.34 -1.00 -3.51
N LEU A 66 4.35 -1.87 -3.51
CA LEU A 66 5.76 -1.46 -3.62
C LEU A 66 6.10 -0.77 -4.95
N LYS A 67 5.46 -1.18 -6.06
CA LYS A 67 5.65 -0.55 -7.37
C LYS A 67 4.98 0.82 -7.42
N ASP A 68 3.78 0.93 -6.86
CA ASP A 68 3.00 2.16 -6.83
C ASP A 68 3.72 3.21 -5.96
N GLU A 69 4.21 2.84 -4.77
CA GLU A 69 5.04 3.71 -3.92
C GLU A 69 6.28 4.25 -4.66
N LYS A 70 7.03 3.36 -5.33
CA LYS A 70 8.21 3.76 -6.11
C LYS A 70 7.85 4.68 -7.30
N ALA A 71 6.71 4.45 -7.93
CA ALA A 71 6.23 5.29 -9.03
C ALA A 71 5.82 6.67 -8.53
N GLU A 72 5.12 6.76 -7.39
CA GLU A 72 4.75 8.01 -6.75
C GLU A 72 5.97 8.84 -6.35
N GLU A 73 6.99 8.22 -5.75
CA GLU A 73 8.25 8.92 -5.42
C GLU A 73 8.91 9.51 -6.67
N LYS A 74 8.96 8.75 -7.77
CA LYS A 74 9.50 9.22 -9.04
C LYS A 74 8.66 10.37 -9.58
N GLN A 75 7.33 10.28 -9.52
CA GLN A 75 6.43 11.34 -9.96
C GLN A 75 6.60 12.62 -9.14
N LYS A 76 6.69 12.51 -7.81
CA LYS A 76 6.95 13.64 -6.90
C LYS A 76 8.26 14.36 -7.27
N ARG A 77 9.33 13.61 -7.54
CA ARG A 77 10.61 14.18 -8.00
C ARG A 77 10.48 14.89 -9.35
N VAL A 78 9.77 14.30 -10.30
CA VAL A 78 9.55 14.89 -11.62
C VAL A 78 8.71 16.16 -11.53
N GLN A 79 7.65 16.16 -10.73
CA GLN A 79 6.80 17.32 -10.48
C GLN A 79 7.60 18.46 -9.85
N ALA A 80 8.36 18.20 -8.79
CA ALA A 80 9.22 19.20 -8.17
C ALA A 80 10.27 19.79 -9.14
N LEU A 81 10.84 18.97 -10.03
CA LEU A 81 11.75 19.46 -11.07
C LEU A 81 11.06 20.33 -12.11
N LYS A 82 9.85 19.97 -12.53
CA LYS A 82 9.04 20.78 -13.47
C LYS A 82 8.68 22.12 -12.86
N GLU A 83 8.13 22.12 -11.65
CA GLU A 83 7.79 23.35 -10.92
C GLU A 83 9.01 24.27 -10.74
N ARG A 84 10.19 23.70 -10.46
CA ARG A 84 11.42 24.49 -10.36
C ARG A 84 11.85 25.10 -11.70
N ARG A 85 11.65 24.39 -12.81
CA ARG A 85 11.97 24.90 -14.15
C ARG A 85 10.98 25.99 -14.56
N GLU A 86 9.70 25.77 -14.34
CA GLU A 86 8.64 26.74 -14.62
C GLU A 86 8.87 28.06 -13.85
N LYS A 87 9.16 27.98 -12.53
CA LYS A 87 9.48 29.17 -11.72
C LYS A 87 10.69 29.94 -12.27
N LYS A 88 11.76 29.23 -12.67
CA LYS A 88 12.94 29.85 -13.28
C LYS A 88 12.62 30.50 -14.63
N GLU A 89 11.85 29.83 -15.47
CA GLU A 89 11.46 30.37 -16.77
C GLU A 89 10.59 31.62 -16.63
N GLU A 90 9.71 31.66 -15.63
CA GLU A 90 8.93 32.85 -15.27
C GLU A 90 9.83 33.99 -14.79
N GLU A 91 10.74 33.72 -13.84
CA GLU A 91 11.72 34.70 -13.35
C GLU A 91 12.56 35.27 -14.51
N GLU A 92 13.15 34.41 -15.34
CA GLU A 92 13.93 34.82 -16.51
C GLU A 92 13.09 35.65 -17.51
N ARG A 93 11.81 35.31 -17.69
CA ARG A 93 10.91 36.08 -18.55
C ARG A 93 10.69 37.49 -18.01
N TYR A 94 10.50 37.63 -16.70
CA TYR A 94 10.37 38.94 -16.06
C TYR A 94 11.68 39.74 -16.15
N GLU A 95 12.83 39.11 -15.93
CA GLU A 95 14.14 39.75 -16.08
C GLU A 95 14.39 40.22 -17.52
N LYS A 96 14.09 39.38 -18.53
CA LYS A 96 14.17 39.76 -19.96
C LYS A 96 13.24 40.94 -20.29
N MET A 97 12.07 41.01 -19.67
CA MET A 97 11.16 42.15 -19.85
C MET A 97 11.70 43.42 -19.18
N ALA A 98 12.20 43.31 -17.95
CA ALA A 98 12.78 44.43 -17.21
C ALA A 98 14.01 45.02 -17.92
N THR A 99 14.93 44.17 -18.37
CA THR A 99 16.12 44.56 -19.15
C THR A 99 15.73 45.25 -20.46
N LYS A 100 14.72 44.74 -21.18
CA LYS A 100 14.18 45.39 -22.39
C LYS A 100 13.61 46.79 -22.09
N MET A 101 12.87 46.95 -21.01
CA MET A 101 12.33 48.24 -20.60
C MET A 101 13.43 49.21 -20.16
N HIS A 102 14.43 48.72 -19.42
CA HIS A 102 15.59 49.49 -19.02
C HIS A 102 16.38 49.98 -20.24
N ALA A 103 16.66 49.11 -21.20
CA ALA A 103 17.32 49.47 -22.45
C ALA A 103 16.57 50.58 -23.21
N LYS A 104 15.23 50.47 -23.32
CA LYS A 104 14.39 51.52 -23.92
C LYS A 104 14.48 52.85 -23.17
N LYS A 105 14.53 52.82 -21.83
CA LYS A 105 14.67 54.04 -21.01
C LYS A 105 16.02 54.70 -21.25
N VAL A 106 17.10 53.94 -21.22
CA VAL A 106 18.47 54.42 -21.49
C VAL A 106 18.58 55.01 -22.89
N GLU A 107 18.01 54.33 -23.89
CA GLU A 107 18.01 54.82 -25.27
C GLU A 107 17.24 56.15 -25.42
N ARG A 108 16.08 56.29 -24.75
CA ARG A 108 15.32 57.55 -24.70
C ARG A 108 16.13 58.69 -24.07
N MET A 109 16.86 58.40 -22.98
CA MET A 109 17.74 59.39 -22.34
C MET A 109 18.86 59.83 -23.29
N ARG A 110 19.57 58.88 -23.92
CA ARG A 110 20.60 59.17 -24.93
C ARG A 110 20.06 60.02 -26.09
N ARG A 111 18.84 59.74 -26.56
CA ARG A 111 18.18 60.54 -27.62
C ARG A 111 17.82 61.96 -27.16
N ARG A 112 17.46 62.17 -25.89
CA ARG A 112 17.23 63.51 -25.32
C ARG A 112 18.54 64.27 -25.15
N GLU A 113 19.57 63.64 -24.61
CA GLU A 113 20.91 64.22 -24.46
C GLU A 113 21.47 64.69 -25.80
N LYS A 114 21.40 63.84 -26.84
CA LYS A 114 21.82 64.21 -28.20
C LYS A 114 21.07 65.45 -28.72
N ARG A 115 19.74 65.50 -28.57
CA ARG A 115 18.94 66.66 -28.99
C ARG A 115 19.27 67.92 -28.20
N ASN A 116 19.37 67.83 -26.88
CA ASN A 116 19.70 68.97 -26.02
C ASN A 116 21.11 69.49 -26.31
N LYS A 117 22.07 68.61 -26.62
CA LYS A 117 23.41 69.01 -27.07
C LYS A 117 23.34 69.82 -28.37
N MET A 118 22.67 69.29 -29.40
CA MET A 118 22.50 69.99 -30.69
C MET A 118 21.78 71.34 -30.55
N LEU A 119 20.84 71.46 -29.60
CA LEU A 119 20.13 72.71 -29.33
C LEU A 119 20.92 73.71 -28.48
N LYS A 120 21.90 73.24 -27.69
CA LYS A 120 22.79 74.09 -26.88
C LYS A 120 24.00 74.58 -27.67
N GLU A 121 24.41 73.83 -28.69
CA GLU A 121 25.48 74.18 -29.63
C GLU A 121 25.00 75.04 -30.81
N ARG A 122 23.70 75.39 -30.86
CA ARG A 122 23.07 76.27 -31.85
C ARG A 122 22.70 77.60 -31.21
#